data_AF-A0AAW7Q208-F1
#
_entry.id   AF-A0AAW7Q208-F1
#
_cell.length_a   1.000
_cell.length_b   1.000
_cell.length_c   1.000
_cell.angle_alpha   90.00
_cell.angle_beta   90.00
_cell.angle_gamma   90.00
#
_symmetry.space_group_name_H-M   'P 1'
#
loop_
_entity.id
_entity.type
_entity.pdbx_description
1 polymer ?
#
loop_
_entity_poly.entity_id
_entity_poly.type
_entity_poly.pdbx_seq_one_letter_code
_entity_poly.pdbx_strand_id
1 'polypeptide(L)'
;MQENELKAFIKENSPLIYEYINSELLKDIGVMSSDFFVRLVDEFLKKENKIYGKNITADTLGYYLICEVLGEAKQAFPFFRKDTLSLDEIFKEAKVYFNHVKFFIKDDIFTISLVQTKAGVSTLDEEIIKFSKDFPMKISGLQEFIEKQTL
;
A
#
# COMPACT_ATOMS: atom_id res chain seq x y z
N MET A 1 -11.66 -12.86 -7.46
CA MET A 1 -12.21 -12.22 -8.67
C MET A 1 -11.37 -12.64 -9.86
N GLN A 2 -11.96 -12.91 -11.04
CA GLN A 2 -11.18 -13.24 -12.24
C GLN A 2 -10.39 -12.00 -12.73
N GLU A 3 -9.28 -12.19 -13.46
CA GLU A 3 -8.44 -11.06 -13.88
C GLU A 3 -9.18 -10.03 -14.74
N ASN A 4 -10.03 -10.50 -15.66
CA ASN A 4 -10.83 -9.61 -16.50
C ASN A 4 -11.90 -8.85 -15.71
N GLU A 5 -12.53 -9.51 -14.75
CA GLU A 5 -13.49 -8.88 -13.82
C GLU A 5 -12.79 -7.81 -12.98
N LEU A 6 -11.58 -8.09 -12.47
CA LEU A 6 -10.78 -7.15 -11.69
C LEU A 6 -10.41 -5.91 -12.52
N LYS A 7 -9.97 -6.09 -13.77
CA LYS A 7 -9.67 -4.98 -14.69
C LYS A 7 -10.88 -4.11 -14.96
N ALA A 8 -12.05 -4.73 -15.20
CA ALA A 8 -13.30 -4.00 -15.41
C ALA A 8 -13.70 -3.22 -14.14
N PHE A 9 -13.68 -3.88 -12.98
CA PHE A 9 -14.00 -3.27 -11.69
C PHE A 9 -13.12 -2.04 -11.39
N ILE A 10 -11.80 -2.15 -11.55
CA ILE A 10 -10.87 -1.04 -11.36
C ILE A 10 -11.22 0.12 -12.29
N LYS A 11 -11.45 -0.17 -13.58
CA LYS A 11 -11.73 0.87 -14.58
C LYS A 11 -13.02 1.63 -14.27
N GLU A 12 -14.07 0.93 -13.86
CA GLU A 12 -15.37 1.53 -13.56
C GLU A 12 -15.37 2.33 -12.26
N ASN A 13 -14.60 1.89 -11.26
CA ASN A 13 -14.64 2.44 -9.91
C ASN A 13 -13.38 3.24 -9.53
N SER A 14 -12.49 3.53 -10.49
CA SER A 14 -11.16 4.12 -10.23
C SER A 14 -11.18 5.36 -9.32
N PRO A 15 -12.05 6.37 -9.53
CA PRO A 15 -12.13 7.52 -8.62
C PRO A 15 -12.52 7.14 -7.18
N LEU A 16 -13.49 6.23 -7.02
CA LEU A 16 -13.97 5.78 -5.72
C LEU A 16 -12.94 4.90 -5.00
N ILE A 17 -12.20 4.07 -5.75
CA ILE A 17 -11.08 3.27 -5.21
C ILE A 17 -10.01 4.22 -4.67
N TYR A 18 -9.63 5.24 -5.44
CA TYR A 18 -8.65 6.24 -5.00
C TYR A 18 -9.10 6.98 -3.74
N GLU A 19 -10.35 7.41 -3.69
CA GLU A 19 -10.92 8.10 -2.54
C GLU A 19 -10.95 7.18 -1.31
N TYR A 20 -11.43 5.95 -1.46
CA TYR A 20 -11.47 4.95 -0.40
C TYR A 20 -10.07 4.65 0.16
N ILE A 21 -9.08 4.44 -0.72
CA ILE A 21 -7.69 4.21 -0.31
C ILE A 21 -7.20 5.35 0.58
N ASN A 22 -7.43 6.60 0.19
CA ASN A 22 -6.93 7.75 0.95
C ASN A 22 -7.72 8.03 2.24
N SER A 23 -9.05 7.94 2.18
CA SER A 23 -9.94 8.32 3.29
C SER A 23 -10.09 7.23 4.35
N GLU A 24 -9.96 5.96 3.96
CA GLU A 24 -10.20 4.81 4.83
C GLU A 24 -8.94 3.97 5.06
N LEU A 25 -8.25 3.55 3.99
CA LEU A 25 -7.12 2.61 4.15
C LEU A 25 -5.86 3.30 4.68
N LEU A 26 -5.56 4.47 4.13
CA LEU A 26 -4.40 5.28 4.51
C LEU A 26 -4.75 6.31 5.58
N LYS A 27 -5.95 6.24 6.15
CA LYS A 27 -6.35 7.06 7.29
C LYS A 27 -5.35 6.88 8.42
N ASP A 28 -4.84 7.99 8.95
CA ASP A 28 -3.83 8.02 10.01
C ASP A 28 -2.48 7.36 9.62
N ILE A 29 -2.26 7.11 8.32
CA ILE A 29 -1.02 6.58 7.76
C ILE A 29 -0.36 7.63 6.87
N GLY A 30 -1.11 8.12 5.89
CA GLY A 30 -0.52 8.84 4.76
C GLY A 30 -1.53 9.28 3.71
N VAL A 31 -1.01 9.89 2.64
CA VAL A 31 -1.82 10.34 1.50
C VAL A 31 -1.13 9.96 0.20
N MET A 32 -1.86 9.28 -0.66
CA MET A 32 -1.45 8.91 -2.01
C MET A 32 -1.90 9.98 -3.01
N SER A 33 -1.00 10.42 -3.87
CA SER A 33 -1.33 11.31 -4.99
C SER A 33 -2.14 10.57 -6.06
N SER A 34 -3.01 11.29 -6.78
CA SER A 34 -3.80 10.72 -7.88
C SER A 34 -2.93 10.20 -9.02
N ASP A 35 -1.88 10.94 -9.37
CA ASP A 35 -0.97 10.58 -10.46
C ASP A 35 -0.21 9.29 -10.13
N PHE A 36 0.19 9.15 -8.87
CA PHE A 36 0.85 7.95 -8.41
C PHE A 36 -0.11 6.77 -8.28
N PHE A 37 -1.36 6.98 -7.87
CA PHE A 37 -2.38 5.94 -7.88
C PHE A 37 -2.59 5.35 -9.28
N VAL A 38 -2.69 6.18 -10.33
CA VAL A 38 -2.81 5.70 -11.72
C VAL A 38 -1.62 4.82 -12.10
N ARG A 39 -0.39 5.27 -11.78
CA ARG A 39 0.82 4.48 -12.04
C ARG A 39 0.83 3.17 -11.27
N LEU A 40 0.41 3.18 -10.01
CA LEU A 40 0.34 2.01 -9.14
C LEU A 40 -0.59 0.95 -9.74
N VAL A 41 -1.77 1.38 -10.21
CA VAL A 41 -2.74 0.51 -10.91
C VAL A 41 -2.14 -0.06 -12.19
N ASP A 42 -1.50 0.77 -13.02
CA ASP A 42 -0.87 0.33 -14.26
C ASP A 42 0.23 -0.71 -14.02
N GLU A 43 1.10 -0.48 -13.04
CA GLU A 43 2.17 -1.40 -12.65
C GLU A 43 1.60 -2.71 -12.11
N PHE A 44 0.57 -2.65 -11.27
CA PHE A 44 -0.13 -3.83 -10.74
C PHE A 44 -0.78 -4.68 -11.84
N LEU A 45 -1.43 -4.05 -12.83
CA LEU A 45 -2.07 -4.75 -13.93
C LEU A 45 -1.06 -5.40 -14.89
N LYS A 46 0.12 -4.81 -15.04
CA LYS A 46 1.23 -5.36 -15.86
C LYS A 46 1.99 -6.49 -15.17
N LYS A 47 1.93 -6.60 -13.84
CA LYS A 47 2.63 -7.63 -13.08
C LYS A 47 2.02 -9.02 -13.33
N GLU A 48 2.79 -9.90 -13.96
CA GLU A 48 2.37 -11.29 -14.28
C GLU A 48 2.36 -12.18 -13.04
N ASN A 49 3.41 -12.13 -12.22
CA ASN A 49 3.54 -12.93 -10.99
C ASN A 49 3.12 -12.12 -9.76
N LYS A 50 1.81 -12.04 -9.52
CA LYS A 50 1.27 -11.40 -8.31
C LYS A 50 1.50 -12.31 -7.10
N ILE A 51 2.20 -11.80 -6.09
CA ILE A 51 2.52 -12.50 -4.82
C ILE A 51 1.27 -13.08 -4.17
N TYR A 52 0.19 -12.29 -4.17
CA TYR A 52 -1.06 -12.57 -3.46
C TYR A 52 -2.21 -12.91 -4.41
N GLY A 53 -1.92 -13.22 -5.68
CA GLY A 53 -2.87 -13.23 -6.81
C GLY A 53 -4.21 -13.98 -6.62
N LYS A 54 -4.31 -14.92 -5.67
CA LYS A 54 -5.55 -15.68 -5.40
C LYS A 54 -6.50 -15.01 -4.40
N ASN A 55 -6.04 -14.03 -3.62
CA ASN A 55 -6.79 -13.44 -2.50
C ASN A 55 -7.35 -12.04 -2.80
N ILE A 56 -7.23 -11.57 -4.05
CA ILE A 56 -7.68 -10.24 -4.44
C ILE A 56 -9.20 -10.25 -4.65
N THR A 57 -9.86 -9.44 -3.85
CA THR A 57 -11.29 -9.09 -3.91
C THR A 57 -11.41 -7.57 -4.09
N ALA A 58 -12.63 -7.05 -4.24
CA ALA A 58 -12.85 -5.61 -4.26
C ALA A 58 -12.31 -4.95 -2.96
N ASP A 59 -12.67 -5.49 -1.80
CA ASP A 59 -12.35 -4.90 -0.50
C ASP A 59 -10.87 -4.99 -0.13
N THR A 60 -10.20 -6.04 -0.59
CA THR A 60 -8.76 -6.24 -0.33
C THR A 60 -7.86 -5.58 -1.37
N LEU A 61 -8.43 -5.04 -2.47
CA LEU A 61 -7.70 -4.51 -3.61
C LEU A 61 -6.69 -3.41 -3.21
N GLY A 62 -7.11 -2.44 -2.41
CA GLY A 62 -6.25 -1.31 -2.05
C GLY A 62 -4.97 -1.73 -1.33
N TYR A 63 -5.07 -2.68 -0.39
CA TYR A 63 -3.92 -3.24 0.31
C TYR A 63 -2.98 -3.97 -0.65
N TYR A 64 -3.54 -4.79 -1.55
CA TYR A 64 -2.75 -5.53 -2.53
C TYR A 64 -2.12 -4.63 -3.59
N LEU A 65 -2.76 -3.55 -4.02
CA LEU A 65 -2.15 -2.55 -4.91
C LEU A 65 -0.85 -2.00 -4.30
N ILE A 66 -0.90 -1.63 -3.02
CA ILE A 66 0.27 -1.12 -2.29
C ILE A 66 1.32 -2.22 -2.14
N CYS A 67 0.95 -3.41 -1.62
CA CYS A 67 1.92 -4.46 -1.33
C CYS A 67 2.56 -5.10 -2.57
N GLU A 68 1.81 -5.29 -3.65
CA GLU A 68 2.35 -5.90 -4.88
C GLU A 68 3.38 -5.02 -5.57
N VAL A 69 3.23 -3.70 -5.49
CA VAL A 69 4.10 -2.76 -6.20
C VAL A 69 5.17 -2.19 -5.27
N LEU A 70 4.82 -1.86 -4.03
CA LEU A 70 5.73 -1.20 -3.08
C LEU A 70 6.29 -2.13 -2.01
N GLY A 71 5.62 -3.25 -1.73
CA GLY A 71 5.99 -4.15 -0.64
C GLY A 71 7.25 -4.97 -0.91
N GLU A 72 7.40 -5.48 -2.13
CA GLU A 72 8.53 -6.35 -2.51
C GLU A 72 9.86 -5.60 -2.64
N ALA A 73 9.83 -4.41 -3.25
CA ALA A 73 11.04 -3.70 -3.59
C ALA A 73 11.70 -2.99 -2.41
N LYS A 74 11.00 -2.88 -1.26
CA LYS A 74 11.43 -2.08 -0.10
C LYS A 74 11.85 -0.67 -0.55
N GLN A 75 10.89 0.23 -0.59
CA GLN A 75 11.11 1.54 -1.20
C GLN A 75 12.01 2.42 -0.32
N ALA A 76 12.97 3.10 -0.95
CA ALA A 76 13.86 4.02 -0.26
C ALA A 76 13.07 5.24 0.27
N PHE A 77 13.46 5.79 1.42
CA PHE A 77 12.79 6.93 2.05
C PHE A 77 12.47 8.11 1.09
N PRO A 78 13.38 8.54 0.19
CA PRO A 78 13.09 9.64 -0.75
C PRO A 78 11.94 9.38 -1.73
N PHE A 79 11.48 8.13 -1.84
CA PHE A 79 10.29 7.77 -2.60
C PHE A 79 9.02 8.31 -1.95
N PHE A 80 8.94 8.41 -0.61
CA PHE A 80 7.71 8.74 0.11
C PHE A 80 7.55 10.25 0.29
N ARG A 81 6.79 10.86 -0.62
CA ARG A 81 6.61 12.31 -0.72
C ARG A 81 5.26 12.63 -1.36
N LYS A 82 4.93 13.92 -1.44
CA LYS A 82 3.59 14.40 -1.83
C LYS A 82 3.15 13.99 -3.24
N ASP A 83 4.08 13.85 -4.19
CA ASP A 83 3.81 13.41 -5.57
C ASP A 83 3.66 11.89 -5.70
N THR A 84 3.91 11.13 -4.63
CA THR A 84 3.81 9.66 -4.59
C THR A 84 2.84 9.21 -3.50
N LEU A 85 3.34 8.58 -2.44
CA LEU A 85 2.66 8.24 -1.21
C LEU A 85 3.41 8.93 -0.07
N SER A 86 2.82 9.94 0.54
CA SER A 86 3.34 10.50 1.79
C SER A 86 2.96 9.59 2.95
N LEU A 87 3.87 9.38 3.90
CA LEU A 87 3.64 8.64 5.15
C LEU A 87 3.92 9.52 6.37
N ASP A 88 3.63 10.82 6.27
CA ASP A 88 3.96 11.83 7.28
C ASP A 88 3.45 11.44 8.68
N GLU A 89 2.28 10.81 8.79
CA GLU A 89 1.74 10.39 10.09
C GLU A 89 2.56 9.26 10.72
N ILE A 90 2.93 8.23 9.95
CA ILE A 90 3.84 7.17 10.40
C ILE A 90 5.20 7.76 10.80
N PHE A 91 5.74 8.69 10.01
CA PHE A 91 7.06 9.27 10.28
C PHE A 91 7.06 10.13 11.56
N LYS A 92 5.99 10.90 11.80
CA LYS A 92 5.80 11.68 13.04
C LYS A 92 5.64 10.79 14.26
N GLU A 93 4.94 9.67 14.13
CA GLU A 93 4.72 8.71 15.21
C GLU A 93 6.01 7.99 15.58
N ALA A 94 6.73 7.46 14.59
CA ALA A 94 7.85 6.56 14.82
C ALA A 94 9.06 7.26 15.44
N LYS A 95 9.37 8.51 15.04
CA LYS A 95 10.52 9.31 15.56
C LYS A 95 11.86 8.54 15.57
N VAL A 96 12.07 7.66 14.60
CA VAL A 96 13.29 6.87 14.42
C VAL A 96 13.96 7.20 13.10
N TYR A 97 15.27 6.99 13.03
CA TYR A 97 15.99 7.01 11.76
C TYR A 97 15.77 5.70 11.00
N PHE A 98 15.42 5.81 9.72
CA PHE A 98 15.26 4.71 8.77
C PHE A 98 15.67 5.19 7.38
N ASN A 99 15.89 4.27 6.44
CA ASN A 99 16.19 4.62 5.05
C ASN A 99 15.32 3.90 4.02
N HIS A 100 14.47 2.97 4.47
CA HIS A 100 13.49 2.32 3.63
C HIS A 100 12.18 2.06 4.37
N VAL A 101 11.11 1.87 3.61
CA VAL A 101 9.81 1.41 4.11
C VAL A 101 9.44 0.11 3.40
N LYS A 102 8.87 -0.81 4.16
CA LYS A 102 8.38 -2.11 3.68
C LYS A 102 6.90 -2.22 3.98
N PHE A 103 6.15 -2.74 3.01
CA PHE A 103 4.74 -3.10 3.16
C PHE A 103 4.61 -4.60 2.96
N PHE A 104 3.81 -5.27 3.77
CA PHE A 104 3.46 -6.66 3.52
C PHE A 104 2.10 -7.00 4.11
N ILE A 105 1.52 -8.09 3.62
CA ILE A 105 0.27 -8.65 4.14
C ILE A 105 0.56 -10.05 4.65
N LYS A 106 0.15 -10.33 5.87
CA LYS A 106 0.20 -11.67 6.46
C LYS A 106 -1.00 -11.88 7.37
N ASP A 107 -1.71 -13.00 7.22
CA ASP A 107 -2.85 -13.37 8.07
C ASP A 107 -3.90 -12.23 8.19
N ASP A 108 -4.26 -11.62 7.05
CA ASP A 108 -5.17 -10.46 6.93
C ASP A 108 -4.75 -9.20 7.70
N ILE A 109 -3.47 -9.11 8.03
CA ILE A 109 -2.84 -7.94 8.64
C ILE A 109 -1.99 -7.24 7.59
N PHE A 110 -2.27 -5.96 7.34
CA PHE A 110 -1.44 -5.06 6.56
C PHE A 110 -0.43 -4.38 7.47
N THR A 111 0.86 -4.60 7.20
CA THR A 111 1.93 -4.07 8.02
C THR A 111 2.78 -3.06 7.26
N ILE A 112 3.09 -1.95 7.93
CA ILE A 112 4.08 -0.96 7.50
C ILE A 112 5.28 -1.03 8.43
N SER A 113 6.47 -1.30 7.88
CA SER A 113 7.72 -1.31 8.64
C SER A 113 8.69 -0.25 8.14
N LEU A 114 9.25 0.52 9.06
CA LEU A 114 10.38 1.41 8.80
C LEU A 114 11.67 0.64 9.05
N VAL A 115 12.47 0.49 8.00
CA VAL A 115 13.66 -0.36 7.99
C VAL A 115 14.90 0.51 7.85
N GLN A 116 15.89 0.23 8.70
CA GLN A 116 17.24 0.72 8.51
C GLN A 116 18.10 -0.40 7.91
N THR A 117 18.66 -0.15 6.74
CA THR A 117 19.78 -0.93 6.19
C THR A 117 21.05 -0.13 6.07
N LYS A 118 22.16 -0.82 5.88
CA LYS A 118 23.46 -0.19 5.69
C LYS A 118 23.61 0.43 4.32
N ALA A 119 23.39 1.73 4.24
CA ALA A 119 24.16 2.52 3.31
C ALA A 119 25.27 3.21 4.12
N GLY A 120 26.49 2.62 4.17
CA GLY A 120 27.70 3.38 4.51
C GLY A 120 28.78 2.81 5.46
N VAL A 121 28.60 1.70 6.21
CA VAL A 121 29.66 1.19 7.13
C VAL A 121 29.61 -0.34 7.21
N SER A 122 30.68 -1.07 6.94
CA SER A 122 30.73 -2.51 6.52
C SER A 122 30.35 -3.66 7.49
N THR A 123 29.65 -3.46 8.61
CA THR A 123 29.45 -4.48 9.69
C THR A 123 28.01 -4.85 10.15
N LEU A 124 26.94 -4.71 9.35
CA LEU A 124 25.56 -5.13 9.74
C LEU A 124 25.08 -5.99 8.60
N ASP A 125 25.00 -7.28 8.87
CA ASP A 125 24.55 -8.29 7.94
C ASP A 125 23.01 -8.36 7.84
N GLU A 126 22.28 -7.59 8.66
CA GLU A 126 20.84 -7.77 8.88
C GLU A 126 20.03 -6.48 8.74
N GLU A 127 18.82 -6.61 8.18
CA GLU A 127 17.81 -5.56 8.17
C GLU A 127 17.31 -5.30 9.59
N ILE A 128 17.32 -4.03 10.03
CA ILE A 128 16.78 -3.67 11.34
C ILE A 128 15.42 -2.99 11.16
N ILE A 129 14.37 -3.64 11.65
CA ILE A 129 13.05 -3.04 11.80
C ILE A 129 13.11 -2.04 12.96
N LYS A 130 12.98 -0.75 12.67
CA LYS A 130 13.03 0.33 13.67
C LYS A 130 11.66 0.70 14.21
N PHE A 131 10.64 0.46 13.40
CA PHE A 131 9.25 0.68 13.72
C PHE A 131 8.41 -0.25 12.85
N SER A 132 7.33 -0.76 13.41
CA SER A 132 6.33 -1.52 12.67
C SER A 132 4.96 -1.19 13.22
N LYS A 133 3.98 -1.09 12.32
CA LYS A 133 2.58 -0.88 12.68
C LYS A 133 1.69 -1.75 11.83
N ASP A 134 0.77 -2.41 12.52
CA ASP A 134 -0.14 -3.39 11.96
C ASP A 134 -1.55 -2.82 11.88
N PHE A 135 -2.21 -3.06 10.75
CA PHE A 135 -3.55 -2.63 10.45
C PHE A 135 -4.38 -3.85 10.02
N PRO A 136 -5.44 -4.21 10.77
CA PRO A 136 -6.35 -5.27 10.33
C PRO A 136 -7.00 -4.88 9.00
N MET A 137 -6.97 -5.78 8.03
CA MET A 137 -7.61 -5.53 6.74
C MET A 137 -9.13 -5.55 6.90
N LYS A 138 -9.79 -4.53 6.37
CA LYS A 138 -11.26 -4.50 6.24
C LYS A 138 -11.68 -5.36 5.05
N ILE A 139 -12.54 -6.36 5.29
CA ILE A 139 -12.98 -7.33 4.27
C ILE A 139 -14.29 -6.97 3.56
N SER A 140 -14.94 -5.84 3.93
CA SER A 140 -16.18 -5.32 3.30
C SER A 140 -16.15 -3.81 3.05
N GLY A 141 -15.00 -3.16 3.22
CA GLY A 141 -14.93 -1.70 3.32
C GLY A 141 -15.12 -0.94 2.00
N LEU A 142 -14.61 -1.45 0.87
CA LEU A 142 -14.73 -0.74 -0.41
C LEU A 142 -16.14 -0.86 -0.98
N GLN A 143 -16.75 -2.05 -0.87
CA GLN A 143 -18.11 -2.27 -1.34
C GLN A 143 -19.09 -1.37 -0.57
N GLU A 144 -19.02 -1.36 0.76
CA GLU A 144 -19.84 -0.46 1.59
C GLU A 144 -19.60 1.03 1.26
N PHE A 145 -18.36 1.40 0.93
CA PHE A 145 -18.02 2.77 0.55
C PHE A 145 -18.68 3.17 -0.78
N ILE A 146 -18.61 2.30 -1.80
CA ILE A 146 -19.23 2.54 -3.11
C ILE A 146 -20.76 2.59 -2.99
N GLU A 147 -21.37 1.67 -2.25
CA GLU A 147 -22.82 1.64 -2.04
C GLU A 147 -23.35 2.94 -1.44
N LYS A 148 -22.65 3.51 -0.45
CA LYS A 148 -23.04 4.77 0.20
C LYS A 148 -22.97 6.00 -0.73
N GLN A 149 -22.20 5.94 -1.80
CA GLN A 149 -22.06 7.03 -2.78
C GLN A 149 -23.05 6.91 -3.95
N THR A 150 -23.72 5.77 -4.07
CA THR A 150 -24.64 5.46 -5.17
C THR A 150 -26.11 5.54 -4.73
N LEU A 151 -26.37 5.77 -3.44
CA LEU A 151 -27.67 6.02 -2.81
C LEU A 151 -27.87 7.52 -2.55
#